data_AF-A0A967SSC3-F1
#
_entry.id   AF-A0A967SSC3-F1
#
_cell.length_a   1.000
_cell.length_b   1.000
_cell.length_c   1.000
_cell.angle_alpha   90.00
_cell.angle_beta   90.00
_cell.angle_gamma   90.00
#
_symmetry.space_group_name_H-M   'P 1'
#
loop_
_entity.id
_entity.type
_entity.pdbx_description
1 polymer ?
#
loop_
_entity_poly.entity_id
_entity_poly.type
_entity_poly.pdbx_seq_one_letter_code
_entity_poly.pdbx_strand_id
1 'polypeptide(L)'
;MENKNTQMSSIKNKPVIGLVGPCKSGKTILKQKLTEHGYQVKHIAQEHSYVKDMWRKIANPDILIYLDVSYQGTLDRSSLTWESHDYQEQLIRLSHALDHANLFIKTDDKTPEEILKIVLDYLSTAEE
;
A
#
# COMPACT_ATOMS: atom_id res chain seq x y z
N MET A 1 -6.80 -16.23 49.58
CA MET A 1 -7.00 -15.00 48.78
C MET A 1 -5.66 -14.69 48.13
N GLU A 2 -5.43 -15.20 46.92
CA GLU A 2 -4.19 -14.97 46.18
C GLU A 2 -4.46 -14.05 45.00
N ASN A 3 -3.73 -12.93 44.97
CA ASN A 3 -3.80 -11.87 43.99
C ASN A 3 -3.33 -12.38 42.63
N LYS A 4 -4.25 -12.51 41.68
CA LYS A 4 -3.93 -12.57 40.25
C LYS A 4 -3.78 -11.14 39.73
N ASN A 5 -2.64 -10.52 40.01
CA ASN A 5 -2.16 -9.39 39.21
C ASN A 5 -1.63 -9.96 37.89
N THR A 6 -2.54 -10.32 37.00
CA THR A 6 -2.20 -10.52 35.59
C THR A 6 -1.90 -9.14 35.02
N GLN A 7 -0.62 -8.85 34.78
CA GLN A 7 -0.23 -7.75 33.93
C GLN A 7 -0.93 -7.93 32.57
N MET A 8 -1.95 -7.11 32.33
CA MET A 8 -2.52 -6.92 31.02
C MET A 8 -1.52 -6.06 30.25
N SER A 9 -0.51 -6.69 29.64
CA SER A 9 0.32 -6.02 28.66
C SER A 9 -0.60 -5.48 27.57
N SER A 10 -0.60 -4.16 27.40
CA SER A 10 -1.36 -3.48 26.36
C SER A 10 -1.00 -4.08 25.01
N ILE A 11 -1.94 -4.80 24.39
CA ILE A 11 -1.78 -5.32 23.03
C ILE A 11 -1.64 -4.09 22.12
N LYS A 12 -0.41 -3.76 21.71
CA LYS A 12 -0.18 -2.72 20.68
C LYS A 12 -0.68 -3.32 19.37
N ASN A 13 -1.86 -2.92 18.93
CA ASN A 13 -2.39 -3.36 17.63
C ASN A 13 -1.44 -2.86 16.53
N LYS A 14 -1.07 -3.75 15.61
CA LYS A 14 -0.29 -3.38 14.42
C LYS A 14 -1.03 -2.32 13.61
N PRO A 15 -0.32 -1.39 12.94
CA PRO A 15 -0.96 -0.36 12.12
C PRO A 15 -1.72 -0.97 10.95
N VAL A 16 -2.83 -0.33 10.56
CA VAL A 16 -3.57 -0.64 9.34
C VAL A 16 -2.85 0.00 8.16
N ILE A 17 -2.45 -0.84 7.20
CA ILE A 17 -1.70 -0.41 6.01
C ILE A 17 -2.67 -0.22 4.84
N GLY A 18 -2.66 0.96 4.22
CA GLY A 18 -3.34 1.23 2.97
C GLY A 18 -2.36 1.16 1.79
N LEU A 19 -2.72 0.41 0.74
CA LEU A 19 -1.95 0.33 -0.51
C LEU A 19 -2.69 1.05 -1.63
N VAL A 20 -2.03 2.02 -2.25
CA VAL A 20 -2.50 2.83 -3.40
C VAL A 20 -1.44 2.85 -4.51
N GLY A 21 -1.83 3.20 -5.73
CA GLY A 21 -0.93 3.30 -6.88
C GLY A 21 -1.58 2.89 -8.19
N PRO A 22 -0.90 2.99 -9.35
CA PRO A 22 -1.47 2.59 -10.64
C PRO A 22 -1.82 1.11 -10.72
N CYS A 23 -2.64 0.74 -11.69
CA CYS A 23 -2.80 -0.66 -12.08
C CYS A 23 -1.42 -1.30 -12.34
N LYS A 24 -1.27 -2.58 -11.99
CA LYS A 24 -0.02 -3.35 -12.17
C LYS A 24 1.20 -2.90 -11.35
N SER A 25 1.03 -2.00 -10.38
CA SER A 25 2.09 -1.63 -9.43
C SER A 25 2.39 -2.69 -8.35
N GLY A 26 1.65 -3.82 -8.32
CA GLY A 26 1.93 -4.93 -7.40
C GLY A 26 1.14 -4.92 -6.09
N LYS A 27 0.15 -4.04 -5.93
CA LYS A 27 -0.68 -3.90 -4.70
C LYS A 27 -1.27 -5.23 -4.19
N THR A 28 -1.83 -6.05 -5.07
CA THR A 28 -2.44 -7.34 -4.68
C THR A 28 -1.43 -8.31 -4.11
N ILE A 29 -0.25 -8.42 -4.74
CA ILE A 29 0.83 -9.31 -4.28
C ILE A 29 1.39 -8.83 -2.94
N LEU A 30 1.65 -7.52 -2.82
CA LEU A 30 2.12 -6.95 -1.56
C LEU A 30 1.10 -7.13 -0.43
N LYS A 31 -0.20 -6.92 -0.72
CA LYS A 31 -1.28 -7.18 0.25
C LYS A 31 -1.22 -8.60 0.79
N GLN A 32 -1.13 -9.59 -0.09
CA GLN A 32 -1.06 -10.99 0.31
C GLN A 32 0.13 -11.22 1.24
N LYS A 33 1.33 -10.85 0.81
CA LYS A 33 2.57 -11.04 1.58
C LYS A 33 2.53 -10.35 2.95
N LEU A 34 2.07 -9.10 3.02
CA LEU A 34 1.94 -8.38 4.30
C LEU A 34 0.88 -9.03 5.22
N THR A 35 -0.19 -9.57 4.66
CA THR A 35 -1.22 -10.31 5.42
C THR A 35 -0.63 -11.59 6.01
N GLU A 36 0.21 -12.31 5.26
CA GLU A 36 0.96 -13.49 5.74
C GLU A 36 1.93 -13.13 6.90
N HIS A 37 2.39 -11.87 6.97
CA HIS A 37 3.21 -11.34 8.08
C HIS A 37 2.36 -10.75 9.24
N GLY A 38 1.04 -10.95 9.20
CA GLY A 38 0.10 -10.57 10.25
C GLY A 38 -0.29 -9.09 10.28
N TYR A 39 -0.06 -8.34 9.18
CA TYR A 39 -0.53 -6.96 9.08
C TYR A 39 -1.97 -6.90 8.56
N GLN A 40 -2.74 -5.92 9.04
CA GLN A 40 -4.03 -5.58 8.46
C GLN A 40 -3.81 -4.67 7.25
N VAL A 41 -4.26 -5.10 6.07
CA VAL A 41 -3.99 -4.39 4.81
C VAL A 41 -5.27 -4.07 4.03
N LYS A 42 -5.41 -2.81 3.62
CA LYS A 42 -6.46 -2.28 2.76
C LYS A 42 -5.88 -2.03 1.36
N HIS A 43 -6.38 -2.74 0.36
CA HIS A 43 -6.10 -2.42 -1.03
C HIS A 43 -7.12 -1.37 -1.50
N ILE A 44 -6.63 -0.22 -1.94
CA ILE A 44 -7.45 0.94 -2.26
C ILE A 44 -7.32 1.21 -3.76
N ALA A 45 -8.44 1.03 -4.49
CA ALA A 45 -8.53 1.23 -5.94
C ALA A 45 -8.71 2.72 -6.32
N GLN A 46 -7.86 3.60 -5.78
CA GLN A 46 -7.93 5.05 -5.98
C GLN A 46 -7.77 5.46 -7.45
N GLU A 47 -7.01 4.69 -8.21
CA GLU A 47 -6.79 4.85 -9.66
C GLU A 47 -8.09 4.76 -10.48
N HIS A 48 -9.16 4.23 -9.90
CA HIS A 48 -10.49 4.09 -10.51
C HIS A 48 -11.53 5.05 -9.94
N SER A 49 -11.12 6.07 -9.17
CA SER A 49 -12.04 6.99 -8.51
C SER A 49 -11.73 8.45 -8.81
N TYR A 50 -12.77 9.24 -9.06
CA TYR A 50 -12.69 10.70 -9.19
C TYR A 50 -12.70 11.42 -7.83
N VAL A 51 -13.03 10.72 -6.74
CA VAL A 51 -12.97 11.28 -5.39
C VAL A 51 -11.52 11.27 -4.93
N LYS A 52 -10.86 12.44 -4.97
CA LYS A 52 -9.42 12.61 -4.71
C LYS A 52 -8.94 11.99 -3.38
N ASP A 53 -9.75 12.10 -2.34
CA ASP A 53 -9.47 11.62 -0.99
C ASP A 53 -10.23 10.32 -0.65
N MET A 54 -10.65 9.54 -1.65
CA MET A 54 -11.37 8.28 -1.42
C MET A 54 -10.60 7.36 -0.50
N TRP A 55 -9.26 7.25 -0.67
CA TRP A 55 -8.39 6.47 0.20
C TRP A 55 -8.59 6.78 1.69
N ARG A 56 -8.80 8.05 2.04
CA ARG A 56 -9.04 8.49 3.41
C ARG A 56 -10.45 8.14 3.84
N LYS A 57 -11.44 8.32 2.97
CA LYS A 57 -12.86 8.09 3.29
C LYS A 57 -13.24 6.62 3.47
N ILE A 58 -12.66 5.72 2.67
CA ILE A 58 -13.07 4.30 2.65
C ILE A 58 -12.16 3.39 3.49
N ALA A 59 -10.91 3.80 3.71
CA ALA A 59 -9.91 2.98 4.38
C ALA A 59 -9.29 3.67 5.60
N ASN A 60 -9.06 4.98 5.53
CA ASN A 60 -8.42 5.79 6.59
C ASN A 60 -7.24 5.05 7.28
N PRO A 61 -6.21 4.61 6.53
CA PRO A 61 -5.16 3.78 7.08
C PRO A 61 -4.25 4.59 8.02
N ASP A 62 -3.62 3.90 8.98
CA ASP A 62 -2.57 4.49 9.82
C ASP A 62 -1.31 4.80 8.99
N ILE A 63 -1.02 3.95 8.00
CA ILE A 63 0.11 4.09 7.07
C ILE A 63 -0.38 3.91 5.63
N LEU A 64 -0.20 4.92 4.79
CA LEU A 64 -0.49 4.90 3.36
C LEU A 64 0.80 4.65 2.56
N ILE A 65 0.86 3.55 1.81
CA ILE A 65 1.98 3.19 0.94
C ILE A 65 1.56 3.35 -0.51
N TYR A 66 2.34 4.11 -1.26
CA TYR A 66 2.17 4.33 -2.69
C TYR A 66 3.14 3.45 -3.48
N LEU A 67 2.59 2.57 -4.32
CA LEU A 67 3.36 1.78 -5.27
C LEU A 67 3.25 2.38 -6.65
N ASP A 68 4.39 2.77 -7.22
CA ASP A 68 4.51 3.33 -8.55
C ASP A 68 5.05 2.29 -9.54
N VAL A 69 4.61 2.40 -10.80
CA VAL A 69 5.12 1.61 -11.91
C VAL A 69 5.05 2.47 -13.16
N SER A 70 6.10 2.46 -13.97
CA SER A 70 6.10 3.20 -15.23
C SER A 70 5.04 2.63 -16.19
N TYR A 71 4.63 3.45 -17.16
CA TYR A 71 3.74 3.01 -18.24
C TYR A 71 4.29 1.76 -18.93
N GLN A 72 5.58 1.74 -19.27
CA GLN A 72 6.22 0.56 -19.87
C GLN A 72 6.13 -0.66 -18.94
N GLY A 73 6.40 -0.48 -17.66
CA GLY A 73 6.25 -1.54 -16.65
C GLY A 73 4.83 -2.10 -16.55
N THR A 74 3.79 -1.31 -16.84
CA THR A 74 2.41 -1.83 -16.91
C THR A 74 2.19 -2.75 -18.10
N LEU A 75 2.78 -2.43 -19.26
CA LEU A 75 2.70 -3.21 -20.49
C LEU A 75 3.52 -4.50 -20.38
N ASP A 76 4.69 -4.46 -19.76
CA ASP A 76 5.54 -5.65 -19.59
C ASP A 76 4.88 -6.68 -18.65
N ARG A 77 4.11 -6.21 -17.67
CA ARG A 77 3.43 -7.05 -16.66
C ARG A 77 2.04 -7.51 -17.09
N SER A 78 1.55 -7.06 -18.24
CA SER A 78 0.25 -7.49 -18.74
C SER A 78 0.05 -7.18 -20.20
N SER A 79 -0.67 -8.05 -20.89
CA SER A 79 -1.17 -7.80 -22.26
C SER A 79 -2.29 -6.75 -22.29
N LEU A 80 -2.27 -5.75 -21.41
CA LEU A 80 -3.23 -4.65 -21.45
C LEU A 80 -3.05 -3.85 -22.73
N THR A 81 -4.15 -3.58 -23.42
CA THR A 81 -4.20 -2.79 -24.66
C THR A 81 -4.58 -1.33 -24.36
N TRP A 82 -4.09 -0.79 -23.24
CA TRP A 82 -4.46 0.55 -22.81
C TRP A 82 -3.51 1.58 -23.38
N GLU A 83 -4.06 2.74 -23.68
CA GLU A 83 -3.30 3.84 -24.25
C GLU A 83 -2.58 4.59 -23.13
N SER A 84 -1.52 5.32 -23.49
CA SER A 84 -0.79 6.16 -22.53
C SER A 84 -1.69 7.16 -21.79
N HIS A 85 -2.80 7.58 -22.40
CA HIS A 85 -3.80 8.44 -21.77
C HIS A 85 -4.48 7.80 -20.56
N ASP A 86 -4.84 6.51 -20.62
CA ASP A 86 -5.48 5.78 -19.52
C ASP A 86 -4.55 5.69 -18.30
N TYR A 87 -3.25 5.53 -18.56
CA TYR A 87 -2.23 5.57 -17.52
C TYR A 87 -2.11 6.96 -16.89
N GLN A 88 -2.08 8.03 -17.70
CA GLN A 88 -2.02 9.40 -17.19
C GLN A 88 -3.25 9.76 -16.33
N GLU A 89 -4.44 9.30 -16.72
CA GLU A 89 -5.65 9.54 -15.94
C GLU A 89 -5.58 8.90 -14.55
N GLN A 90 -5.02 7.68 -14.46
CA GLN A 90 -4.77 7.05 -13.16
C GLN A 90 -3.84 7.90 -12.29
N LEU A 91 -2.75 8.43 -12.85
CA LEU A 91 -1.81 9.29 -12.10
C LEU A 91 -2.50 10.55 -11.55
N ILE A 92 -3.37 11.19 -12.36
CA ILE A 92 -4.14 12.36 -11.92
C ILE A 92 -5.04 12.00 -10.72
N ARG A 93 -5.78 10.88 -10.81
CA ARG A 93 -6.66 10.40 -9.72
C ARG A 93 -5.89 10.03 -8.46
N LEU A 94 -4.64 9.60 -8.63
CA LEU A 94 -3.74 9.16 -7.56
C LEU A 94 -2.97 10.30 -6.89
N SER A 95 -2.87 11.48 -7.52
CA SER A 95 -2.08 12.63 -7.03
C SER A 95 -2.28 12.93 -5.55
N HIS A 96 -3.53 13.04 -5.10
CA HIS A 96 -3.83 13.35 -3.71
C HIS A 96 -3.41 12.22 -2.75
N ALA A 97 -3.41 10.96 -3.18
CA ALA A 97 -2.90 9.85 -2.37
C ALA A 97 -1.36 9.86 -2.33
N LEU A 98 -0.71 10.22 -3.44
CA LEU A 98 0.74 10.36 -3.52
C LEU A 98 1.25 11.45 -2.56
N ASP A 99 0.61 12.62 -2.56
CA ASP A 99 0.97 13.76 -1.70
C ASP A 99 0.89 13.44 -0.19
N HIS A 100 0.12 12.42 0.19
CA HIS A 100 -0.10 12.01 1.57
C HIS A 100 0.50 10.64 1.90
N ALA A 101 1.24 10.02 0.98
CA ALA A 101 1.83 8.71 1.21
C ALA A 101 2.95 8.82 2.25
N ASN A 102 2.95 7.89 3.21
CA ASN A 102 4.01 7.74 4.20
C ASN A 102 5.26 7.09 3.58
N LEU A 103 5.06 6.22 2.58
CA LEU A 103 6.12 5.53 1.86
C LEU A 103 5.79 5.45 0.37
N PHE A 104 6.76 5.79 -0.47
CA PHE A 104 6.68 5.70 -1.93
C PHE A 104 7.69 4.68 -2.45
N ILE A 105 7.26 3.77 -3.33
CA ILE A 105 8.11 2.71 -3.89
C ILE A 105 7.93 2.65 -5.40
N LYS A 106 9.01 2.87 -6.15
CA LYS A 106 9.08 2.50 -7.58
C LYS A 106 9.27 1.00 -7.71
N THR A 107 8.40 0.35 -8.46
CA THR A 107 8.34 -1.11 -8.51
C THR A 107 8.96 -1.71 -9.76
N ASP A 108 9.27 -0.92 -10.79
CA ASP A 108 9.70 -1.36 -12.13
C ASP A 108 10.75 -2.47 -12.08
N ASP A 109 11.86 -2.21 -11.37
CA ASP A 109 13.02 -3.10 -11.27
C ASP A 109 13.08 -3.87 -9.95
N LYS A 110 11.93 -4.08 -9.29
CA LYS A 110 11.88 -4.76 -7.99
C LYS A 110 11.03 -6.01 -8.05
N THR A 111 11.56 -7.07 -7.48
CA THR A 111 10.82 -8.29 -7.18
C THR A 111 9.80 -8.03 -6.06
N PRO A 112 8.72 -8.84 -5.99
CA PRO A 112 7.77 -8.78 -4.87
C PRO A 112 8.42 -8.90 -3.49
N GLU A 113 9.49 -9.70 -3.36
CA GLU A 113 10.25 -9.92 -2.13
C GLU A 113 11.03 -8.67 -1.71
N GLU A 114 11.66 -7.97 -2.66
CA GLU A 114 12.36 -6.71 -2.39
C GLU A 114 11.39 -5.61 -1.96
N ILE A 115 10.23 -5.51 -2.62
CA ILE A 115 9.17 -4.56 -2.23
C ILE A 115 8.68 -4.86 -0.82
N LEU A 116 8.41 -6.15 -0.51
CA LEU A 116 8.02 -6.55 0.83
C LEU A 116 9.07 -6.16 1.86
N LYS A 117 10.35 -6.44 1.58
CA LYS A 117 11.45 -6.11 2.50
C LYS A 117 11.49 -4.61 2.81
N ILE A 118 11.40 -3.76 1.78
CA ILE A 118 11.37 -2.30 1.95
C ILE A 118 10.23 -1.88 2.90
N VAL A 119 9.05 -2.47 2.73
CA VAL A 119 7.90 -2.16 3.58
C VAL A 119 8.11 -2.66 5.01
N LEU A 120 8.60 -3.88 5.21
CA LEU A 120 8.85 -4.41 6.55
C LEU A 120 9.92 -3.61 7.30
N ASP A 121 11.00 -3.24 6.61
CA ASP A 121 12.05 -2.38 7.17
C ASP A 121 11.45 -1.04 7.62
N TYR A 122 10.64 -0.39 6.76
CA TYR A 122 9.95 0.86 7.11
C TYR A 122 9.04 0.72 8.35
N LEU A 123 8.24 -0.35 8.40
CA LEU A 123 7.32 -0.59 9.51
C LEU A 123 8.06 -0.82 10.83
N SER A 124 9.21 -1.51 10.82
CA SER A 124 10.00 -1.71 12.03
C SER A 124 10.53 -0.40 12.62
N THR A 125 10.92 0.56 11.77
CA THR A 125 11.39 1.88 12.24
C THR A 125 10.27 2.79 12.75
N ALA A 126 9.02 2.52 12.36
CA ALA A 126 7.86 3.27 12.81
C ALA A 126 7.28 2.76 14.14
N GLU A 127 7.73 1.59 14.63
CA GLU A 127 7.30 1.01 15.91
C GLU A 127 8.11 1.50 17.11
N GLU A 128 9.31 2.07 16.88
CA GLU A 128 10.20 2.74 17.85
C GLU A 128 9.70 4.13 18.26
#